data_AF-A0A8J6I2U8-F1
#
_entry.id   AF-A0A8J6I2U8-F1
#
_cell.length_a   1.000
_cell.length_b   1.000
_cell.length_c   1.000
_cell.angle_alpha   90.00
_cell.angle_beta   90.00
_cell.angle_gamma   90.00
#
_symmetry.space_group_name_H-M   'P 1'
#
loop_
_entity.id
_entity.type
_entity.pdbx_description
1 polymer ?
#
loop_
_entity_poly.entity_id
_entity_poly.type
_entity_poly.pdbx_seq_one_letter_code
_entity_poly.pdbx_strand_id
1 'polypeptide(L)'
;MPPEGLRFDPELIRALRFYGIISLDLVTGPLLGLAFGRHLNQSFGLSPLWTVFGFLAGASLSFFGFYRLTTTEIYRDWRKNREKKGK
;
A
#
# COMPACT_ATOMS: atom_id res chain seq x y z
N MET A 1 -10.78 -3.85 -42.29
CA MET A 1 -11.01 -3.97 -40.84
C MET A 1 -9.66 -3.78 -40.16
N PRO A 2 -9.38 -2.63 -39.50
CA PRO A 2 -8.13 -2.48 -38.77
C PRO A 2 -8.18 -3.31 -37.48
N PRO A 3 -7.04 -3.85 -37.01
CA PRO A 3 -6.98 -4.73 -35.85
C PRO A 3 -7.37 -3.97 -34.58
N GLU A 4 -8.14 -4.62 -33.73
CA GLU A 4 -8.48 -4.20 -32.37
C GLU A 4 -7.21 -4.15 -31.52
N GLY A 5 -6.40 -3.10 -31.72
CA GLY A 5 -5.26 -2.81 -30.87
C GLY A 5 -5.74 -2.61 -29.44
N LEU A 6 -4.99 -3.15 -28.46
CA LEU A 6 -5.19 -2.99 -27.02
C LEU A 6 -5.72 -1.58 -26.69
N ARG A 7 -7.03 -1.45 -26.56
CA ARG A 7 -7.63 -0.26 -25.97
C ARG A 7 -7.37 -0.39 -24.48
N PHE A 8 -6.26 0.18 -24.02
CA PHE A 8 -6.00 0.32 -22.61
C PHE A 8 -7.08 1.21 -22.02
N ASP A 9 -8.09 0.58 -21.43
CA ASP A 9 -9.16 1.29 -20.77
C ASP A 9 -8.55 2.16 -19.67
N PRO A 10 -8.81 3.48 -19.63
CA PRO A 10 -8.31 4.35 -18.57
C PRO A 10 -8.69 3.87 -17.17
N GLU A 11 -9.77 3.10 -17.02
CA GLU A 11 -10.14 2.45 -15.77
C GLU A 11 -9.19 1.29 -15.40
N LEU A 12 -8.75 0.51 -16.38
CA LEU A 12 -7.77 -0.58 -16.21
C LEU A 12 -6.39 -0.03 -15.82
N ILE A 13 -5.93 1.05 -16.46
CA ILE A 13 -4.69 1.73 -16.10
C ILE A 13 -4.77 2.28 -14.67
N ARG A 14 -5.92 2.85 -14.30
CA ARG A 14 -6.12 3.39 -12.95
C ARG A 14 -6.08 2.29 -11.89
N ALA A 15 -6.75 1.16 -12.14
CA ALA A 15 -6.72 0.00 -11.24
C ALA A 15 -5.31 -0.60 -11.13
N LEU A 16 -4.60 -0.74 -12.26
CA LEU A 16 -3.24 -1.26 -12.29
C LEU A 16 -2.27 -0.34 -11.54
N ARG A 17 -2.40 0.98 -11.71
CA ARG A 17 -1.60 1.96 -10.97
C ARG A 17 -1.90 1.91 -9.47
N PHE A 18 -3.17 1.79 -9.10
CA PHE A 18 -3.58 1.70 -7.71
C PHE A 18 -3.04 0.43 -7.05
N TYR A 19 -3.28 -0.72 -7.68
CA TYR A 19 -2.79 -2.02 -7.21
C TYR A 19 -1.25 -2.09 -7.22
N GLY A 20 -0.63 -1.51 -8.24
CA GLY A 20 0.82 -1.40 -8.36
C GLY A 20 1.42 -0.60 -7.22
N ILE A 21 0.89 0.59 -6.93
CA ILE A 21 1.35 1.42 -5.81
C ILE A 21 1.16 0.69 -4.48
N ILE A 22 0.01 0.07 -4.25
CA ILE A 22 -0.26 -0.68 -3.01
C ILE A 22 0.73 -1.82 -2.83
N SER A 23 0.92 -2.62 -3.89
CA SER A 23 1.80 -3.79 -3.85
C SER A 23 3.25 -3.36 -3.65
N LEU A 24 3.68 -2.28 -4.30
CA LEU A 24 5.00 -1.69 -4.07
C LEU A 24 5.12 -1.23 -2.61
N ASP A 25 4.19 -0.44 -2.10
CA ASP A 25 4.21 0.08 -0.72
C ASP A 25 4.23 -1.05 0.32
N LEU A 26 3.50 -2.14 0.06
CA LEU A 26 3.49 -3.35 0.91
C LEU A 26 4.82 -4.11 0.90
N VAL A 27 5.61 -4.03 -0.17
CA VAL A 27 6.90 -4.72 -0.30
C VAL A 27 8.05 -3.82 0.14
N THR A 28 8.05 -2.54 -0.27
CA THR A 28 9.07 -1.57 0.13
C THR A 28 9.04 -1.25 1.62
N GLY A 29 7.88 -1.20 2.28
CA GLY A 29 7.82 -0.93 3.72
C GLY A 29 8.52 -1.96 4.61
N PRO A 30 8.21 -3.26 4.48
CA PRO A 30 8.94 -4.31 5.20
C PRO A 30 10.43 -4.33 4.82
N LEU A 31 10.77 -4.17 3.53
CA LEU A 31 12.17 -4.13 3.09
C LEU A 31 12.94 -2.95 3.70
N LEU A 32 12.36 -1.76 3.72
CA LEU A 32 12.93 -0.58 4.37
C LEU A 32 13.00 -0.76 5.87
N GLY A 33 11.98 -1.33 6.50
CA GLY A 33 11.97 -1.66 7.93
C GLY A 33 13.07 -2.66 8.31
N LEU A 34 13.33 -3.65 7.46
CA LEU A 34 14.40 -4.64 7.62
C LEU A 34 15.78 -3.99 7.41
N ALA A 35 15.94 -3.17 6.36
CA ALA A 35 17.16 -2.42 6.11
C ALA A 35 17.49 -1.46 7.27
N PHE A 36 16.48 -0.74 7.77
CA PHE A 36 16.61 0.17 8.91
C PHE A 36 16.91 -0.60 10.20
N GLY A 37 16.19 -1.70 10.46
CA GLY A 37 16.43 -2.58 11.60
C GLY A 37 17.83 -3.21 11.58
N ARG A 38 18.34 -3.56 10.39
CA ARG A 38 19.70 -4.09 10.19
C ARG A 38 20.76 -3.00 10.39
N HIS A 39 20.50 -1.77 9.92
CA HIS A 39 21.39 -0.64 10.12
C HIS A 39 21.50 -0.25 11.60
N LEU A 40 20.37 -0.23 12.31
CA LEU A 40 20.34 -0.05 13.77
C LEU A 40 21.09 -1.18 14.49
N ASN A 41 20.94 -2.42 14.02
CA ASN A 41 21.66 -3.55 14.59
C ASN A 41 23.18 -3.41 14.48
N GLN A 42 23.66 -2.94 13.32
CA GLN A 42 25.09 -2.70 13.09
C GLN A 42 25.61 -1.50 13.88
N SER A 43 24.84 -0.42 13.98
CA SER A 43 25.27 0.80 14.68
C SER A 43 25.23 0.69 16.20
N PHE A 44 24.29 -0.09 16.77
CA PHE A 44 24.10 -0.21 18.22
C PHE A 44 24.50 -1.57 18.80
N GLY A 45 24.96 -2.52 17.97
CA GLY A 45 25.30 -3.87 18.42
C GLY A 45 24.10 -4.65 19.00
N LEU A 46 22.89 -4.31 18.55
CA LEU A 46 21.66 -4.89 19.07
C LEU A 46 21.52 -6.37 18.67
N SER A 47 20.64 -7.07 19.39
CA SER A 47 20.32 -8.48 19.12
C SER A 47 19.56 -8.62 17.79
N PRO A 48 19.78 -9.68 16.97
CA PRO A 48 19.13 -9.89 15.67
C PRO A 48 17.60 -9.79 15.69
N LEU A 49 16.99 -9.98 16.86
CA LEU A 49 15.58 -9.78 17.13
C LEU A 49 15.10 -8.37 16.75
N TRP A 50 15.94 -7.34 16.90
CA TRP A 50 15.60 -5.97 16.51
C TRP A 50 15.40 -5.78 15.01
N THR A 51 16.11 -6.56 14.18
CA THR A 51 15.89 -6.56 12.73
C THR A 51 14.52 -7.17 12.38
N VAL A 52 14.10 -8.20 13.11
CA VAL A 52 12.78 -8.81 12.97
C VAL A 52 11.67 -7.85 13.40
N PHE A 53 11.87 -7.13 14.51
CA PHE A 53 10.96 -6.06 14.93
C PHE A 53 10.88 -4.92 13.91
N GLY A 54 12.00 -4.50 13.32
CA GLY A 54 12.03 -3.49 12.27
C GLY A 54 11.24 -3.91 11.02
N PHE A 55 11.38 -5.17 10.59
CA PHE A 55 10.60 -5.73 9.49
C PHE A 55 9.10 -5.76 9.81
N LEU A 56 8.72 -6.27 10.99
CA LEU A 56 7.31 -6.31 11.44
C LEU A 56 6.70 -4.92 11.58
N ALA A 57 7.46 -3.95 12.08
CA ALA A 57 7.03 -2.56 12.17
C ALA A 57 6.84 -1.93 10.79
N GLY A 58 7.79 -2.13 9.87
CA GLY A 58 7.68 -1.66 8.48
C GLY A 58 6.48 -2.28 7.74
N ALA A 59 6.27 -3.58 7.89
CA ALA A 59 5.12 -4.28 7.32
C ALA A 59 3.78 -3.76 7.90
N SER A 60 3.72 -3.56 9.22
CA SER A 60 2.53 -3.04 9.88
C SER A 60 2.21 -1.61 9.46
N LEU A 61 3.23 -0.77 9.29
CA LEU A 61 3.06 0.62 8.87
C LEU A 61 2.54 0.72 7.43
N SER A 62 3.09 -0.06 6.51
CA SER A 62 2.58 -0.15 5.13
C SER A 62 1.17 -0.71 5.07
N PHE A 63 0.88 -1.74 5.86
CA PHE A 63 -0.47 -2.30 5.95
C PHE A 63 -1.47 -1.27 6.49
N PHE A 64 -1.08 -0.50 7.51
CA PHE A 64 -1.91 0.56 8.07
C PHE A 64 -2.16 1.71 7.08
N GLY A 65 -1.15 2.09 6.29
CA GLY A 65 -1.28 3.07 5.21
C GLY A 65 -2.31 2.62 4.16
N PHE A 66 -2.18 1.38 3.69
CA PHE A 66 -3.14 0.75 2.79
C PHE A 66 -4.56 0.68 3.39
N TYR A 67 -4.68 0.22 4.63
CA TYR A 67 -5.97 0.10 5.32
C TYR A 67 -6.65 1.45 5.45
N ARG A 68 -5.90 2.51 5.78
CA ARG A 68 -6.41 3.89 5.88
C ARG A 68 -6.87 4.43 4.52
N LEU A 69 -6.10 4.20 3.46
CA LEU A 69 -6.49 4.60 2.10
C LEU A 69 -7.80 3.93 1.68
N THR A 70 -7.87 2.61 1.87
CA THR A 70 -9.04 1.80 1.51
C THR A 70 -10.28 2.22 2.31
N THR A 71 -10.15 2.37 3.63
CA THR A 71 -11.26 2.82 4.47
C THR A 71 -11.70 4.24 4.14
N THR A 72 -10.78 5.14 3.78
CA THR A 72 -11.13 6.51 3.38
C THR A 72 -11.93 6.53 2.07
N GLU A 73 -11.56 5.70 1.09
CA GLU A 73 -12.32 5.56 -0.16
C GLU A 73 -13.69 4.92 0.06
N ILE A 74 -13.77 3.83 0.83
CA ILE A 74 -15.04 3.19 1.18
C ILE A 74 -15.95 4.17 1.94
N TYR A 75 -15.40 4.93 2.89
CA TYR A 75 -16.17 5.90 3.67
C TYR A 75 -16.66 7.07 2.80
N ARG A 76 -15.86 7.49 1.81
CA ARG A 76 -16.23 8.52 0.85
C ARG A 76 -17.37 8.07 -0.08
N ASP A 77 -17.31 6.83 -0.57
CA ASP A 77 -18.38 6.24 -1.39
C ASP A 77 -19.67 6.01 -0.59
N TRP A 78 -19.54 5.58 0.66
CA TRP A 78 -20.69 5.41 1.55
C TRP A 78 -21.41 6.74 1.83
N ARG A 79 -20.65 7.83 2.04
CA ARG A 79 -21.22 9.18 2.21
C ARG A 79 -21.95 9.66 0.95
N LYS A 80 -21.36 9.46 -0.23
CA LYS A 80 -21.95 9.84 -1.53
C LYS A 80 -23.27 9.10 -1.82
N ASN A 81 -23.35 7.81 -1.44
CA ASN A 81 -24.57 7.02 -1.61
C ASN A 81 -25.69 7.41 -0.64
N ARG A 82 -25.36 7.90 0.56
CA ARG A 82 -26.38 8.42 1.51
C ARG A 82 -26.98 9.75 1.06
N GLU A 83 -26.21 10.63 0.43
CA GLU A 83 -26.74 11.87 -0.16
C GLU A 83 -27.66 11.61 -1.36
N LYS A 84 -27.34 10.59 -2.18
CA LYS A 84 -28.20 10.19 -3.31
C LYS A 84 -29.52 9.51 -2.91
N LYS A 85 -29.58 8.88 -1.72
CA LYS A 85 -30.82 8.27 -1.19
C LYS A 85 -31.68 9.25 -0.38
N GLY A 86 -31.17 10.45 -0.10
CA GLY A 86 -31.88 11.50 0.65
C GLY A 86 -32.48 12.62 -0.23
N LYS A 87 -32.31 12.54 -1.55
CA LYS A 87 -33.01 13.36 -2.56
C LYS A 87 -34.02 12.49 -3.30
#